data_AF-A0A954GNJ6-F1
#
_entry.id   AF-A0A954GNJ6-F1
#
_cell.length_a   1.000
_cell.length_b   1.000
_cell.length_c   1.000
_cell.angle_alpha   90.00
_cell.angle_beta   90.00
_cell.angle_gamma   90.00
#
_symmetry.space_group_name_H-M   'P 1'
#
loop_
_entity.id
_entity.type
_entity.pdbx_description
1 polymer ?
#
loop_
_entity_poly.entity_id
_entity_poly.type
_entity_poly.pdbx_seq_one_letter_code
_entity_poly.pdbx_strand_id
1 'polypeptide(L)'
;TGIHLMRSGEIEANLVCLNESFQLPYISDLIDWKIHGAEKETLRDVDLTFHQREFERLVGMLEVAHQTSHLPEVPSGKAELNDLLIRVRLNHK
;
A
#
# COMPACT_ATOMS: atom_id res chain seq x y z
N THR A 1 1.69 -1.00 -0.83
CA THR A 1 0.90 -1.64 0.25
C THR A 1 0.27 -2.97 -0.14
N GLY A 2 -0.48 -3.08 -1.26
CA GLY A 2 -1.23 -4.30 -1.59
C GLY A 2 -0.44 -5.62 -1.52
N ILE A 3 0.77 -5.67 -2.12
CA ILE A 3 1.59 -6.89 -2.11
C ILE A 3 1.96 -7.31 -0.67
N HIS A 4 2.32 -6.35 0.19
CA HIS A 4 2.67 -6.63 1.58
C HIS A 4 1.46 -7.16 2.35
N LEU A 5 0.29 -6.52 2.19
CA LEU A 5 -0.96 -6.96 2.79
C LEU A 5 -1.33 -8.39 2.37
N MET A 6 -1.29 -8.69 1.07
CA MET A 6 -1.65 -10.03 0.58
C MET A 6 -0.71 -11.13 1.11
N ARG A 7 0.55 -10.79 1.38
CA ARG A 7 1.54 -11.75 1.89
C ARG A 7 1.51 -11.93 3.41
N SER A 8 1.25 -10.85 4.16
CA SER A 8 1.38 -10.84 5.62
C SER A 8 0.06 -10.77 6.38
N GLY A 9 -1.01 -10.27 5.74
CA GLY A 9 -2.24 -9.86 6.41
C GLY A 9 -2.14 -8.54 7.15
N GLU A 10 -1.00 -7.85 7.11
CA GLU A 10 -0.76 -6.58 7.79
C GLU A 10 -0.83 -5.39 6.83
N ILE A 11 -1.34 -4.26 7.33
CA ILE A 11 -1.41 -3.01 6.56
C ILE A 11 -0.17 -2.18 6.89
N GLU A 12 0.62 -1.89 5.86
CA GLU A 12 1.67 -0.87 5.91
C GLU A 12 1.38 0.24 4.89
N ALA A 13 1.14 1.45 5.40
CA ALA A 13 0.81 2.64 4.62
C ALA A 13 2.03 3.55 4.36
N ASN A 14 3.14 3.32 5.06
CA ASN A 14 4.38 4.04 4.89
C ASN A 14 5.22 3.42 3.76
N LEU A 15 5.42 4.19 2.68
CA LEU A 15 6.19 3.75 1.52
C LEU A 15 7.68 3.53 1.86
N VAL A 16 8.25 4.28 2.79
CA VAL A 16 9.66 4.12 3.22
C VAL A 16 9.84 2.75 3.89
N CYS A 17 8.96 2.41 4.84
CA CYS A 17 8.98 1.11 5.53
C CYS A 17 8.73 -0.04 4.55
N LEU A 18 7.80 0.11 3.60
CA LEU A 18 7.63 -0.88 2.54
C LEU A 18 8.93 -1.09 1.74
N ASN A 19 9.61 0.00 1.37
CA ASN A 19 10.79 -0.09 0.52
C ASN A 19 12.00 -0.77 1.20
N GLU A 20 12.02 -0.89 2.53
CA GLU A 20 13.02 -1.71 3.24
C GLU A 20 12.96 -3.18 2.80
N SER A 21 11.75 -3.68 2.49
CA SER A 21 11.52 -5.05 2.00
C SER A 21 11.64 -5.18 0.48
N PHE A 22 11.16 -4.18 -0.27
CA PHE A 22 11.16 -4.24 -1.74
C PHE A 22 12.48 -3.80 -2.37
N GLN A 23 13.30 -3.03 -1.63
CA GLN A 23 14.64 -2.58 -1.99
C GLN A 23 14.71 -1.97 -3.40
N LEU A 24 13.72 -1.14 -3.74
CA LEU A 24 13.65 -0.47 -5.04
C LEU A 24 14.48 0.82 -4.93
N PRO A 25 15.65 0.90 -5.60
CA PRO A 25 16.60 1.98 -5.37
C PRO A 25 16.05 3.36 -5.80
N TYR A 26 15.18 3.40 -6.81
CA TYR A 26 14.61 4.63 -7.36
C TYR A 26 13.46 5.22 -6.52
N ILE A 27 12.96 4.51 -5.50
CA ILE A 27 11.84 4.99 -4.68
C ILE A 27 12.25 6.16 -3.79
N SER A 28 13.48 6.17 -3.27
CA SER A 28 13.98 7.27 -2.45
C SER A 28 13.95 8.60 -3.21
N ASP A 29 14.45 8.61 -4.44
CA ASP A 29 14.46 9.81 -5.29
C ASP A 29 13.03 10.30 -5.60
N LEU A 30 12.11 9.38 -5.90
CA LEU A 30 10.69 9.72 -6.15
C LEU A 30 10.00 10.29 -4.90
N ILE A 31 10.35 9.79 -3.71
CA ILE A 31 9.85 10.31 -2.43
C ILE A 31 10.39 11.72 -2.20
N ASP A 32 11.69 11.93 -2.38
CA ASP A 32 12.33 13.23 -2.18
C ASP A 32 11.74 14.29 -3.13
N TRP A 33 11.53 13.94 -4.40
CA TRP A 33 10.83 14.82 -5.35
C TRP A 33 9.39 15.13 -4.92
N LYS A 34 8.69 14.18 -4.32
CA LYS A 34 7.32 14.40 -3.85
C LYS A 34 7.24 15.26 -2.61
N ILE A 35 8.24 15.18 -1.73
CA ILE A 35 8.29 15.96 -0.48
C ILE A 35 8.76 17.39 -0.75
N HIS A 36 9.77 17.55 -1.60
CA HIS A 36 10.44 18.84 -1.82
C HIS A 36 10.01 19.55 -3.10
N GLY A 37 9.40 18.84 -4.04
CA GLY A 37 8.90 19.40 -5.29
C GLY A 37 7.60 20.18 -5.15
N ALA A 38 7.28 20.97 -6.16
CA ALA A 38 6.01 21.67 -6.23
C ALA A 38 4.86 20.71 -6.54
N GLU A 39 3.66 21.03 -6.07
CA GLU A 39 2.47 20.26 -6.45
C GLU A 39 2.28 20.31 -7.98
N LYS A 40 2.10 19.12 -8.60
CA LYS A 40 2.00 18.94 -10.06
C LYS A 40 3.25 19.38 -10.85
N GLU A 41 4.40 19.37 -10.20
CA GLU A 41 5.67 19.58 -10.90
C GLU A 41 5.86 18.54 -12.01
N THR A 42 6.29 19.01 -13.18
CA THR A 42 6.61 18.13 -14.30
C THR A 42 8.00 17.56 -14.08
N LEU A 43 8.09 16.24 -13.94
CA LEU A 43 9.36 15.55 -13.88
C LEU A 43 10.04 15.61 -15.26
N ARG A 44 11.16 16.34 -15.34
CA ARG A 44 12.01 16.40 -16.53
C ARG A 44 13.05 15.30 -16.46
N ASP A 45 13.42 14.73 -17.61
CA ASP A 45 14.48 13.71 -17.73
C ASP A 45 14.22 12.39 -16.97
N VAL A 46 12.94 12.06 -16.75
CA VAL A 46 12.55 10.76 -16.19
C VAL A 46 12.42 9.71 -17.28
N ASP A 47 13.05 8.54 -17.07
CA ASP A 47 12.87 7.37 -17.93
C ASP A 47 11.49 6.73 -17.66
N LEU A 48 10.48 7.25 -18.33
CA LEU A 48 9.11 6.71 -18.26
C LEU A 48 9.03 5.25 -18.73
N THR A 49 9.92 4.82 -19.64
CA THR A 49 9.90 3.44 -20.13
C THR A 49 10.38 2.48 -19.04
N PHE A 50 11.39 2.87 -18.28
CA PHE A 50 11.85 2.13 -17.10
C PHE A 50 10.73 2.04 -16.05
N HIS A 51 10.12 3.16 -15.66
CA HIS A 51 9.08 3.17 -14.64
C HIS A 51 7.81 2.40 -15.07
N GLN A 52 7.46 2.41 -16.35
CA GLN A 52 6.36 1.61 -16.89
C GLN A 52 6.61 0.11 -16.70
N ARG A 53 7.83 -0.37 -16.98
CA ARG A 53 8.19 -1.79 -16.78
C ARG A 53 8.18 -2.17 -15.31
N GLU A 54 8.70 -1.31 -14.43
CA GLU A 54 8.66 -1.55 -12.99
C GLU A 54 7.23 -1.57 -12.45
N PHE A 55 6.37 -0.69 -12.96
CA PHE A 55 4.95 -0.71 -12.64
C PHE A 55 4.30 -2.04 -13.04
N GLU A 56 4.48 -2.48 -14.28
CA GLU A 56 3.96 -3.76 -14.78
C GLU A 56 4.47 -4.95 -13.96
N ARG A 57 5.77 -4.95 -13.61
CA ARG A 57 6.37 -5.98 -12.76
C ARG A 57 5.71 -6.03 -11.38
N LEU A 58 5.49 -4.88 -10.75
CA LEU A 58 4.83 -4.79 -9.43
C LEU A 58 3.35 -5.20 -9.49
N VAL A 59 2.65 -4.87 -10.59
CA VAL A 59 1.28 -5.32 -10.82
C VAL A 59 1.23 -6.85 -10.93
N GLY A 60 2.09 -7.46 -11.73
CA GLY A 60 2.16 -8.93 -11.83
C GLY A 60 2.49 -9.59 -10.48
N MET A 61 3.38 -8.98 -9.67
CA MET A 61 3.63 -9.46 -8.31
C MET A 61 2.40 -9.36 -7.40
N LEU A 62 1.59 -8.31 -7.53
CA LEU A 62 0.35 -8.14 -6.78
C LEU A 62 -0.68 -9.18 -7.17
N GLU A 63 -0.83 -9.47 -8.46
CA GLU A 63 -1.74 -10.51 -8.96
C GLU A 63 -1.38 -11.88 -8.41
N VAL A 64 -0.09 -12.26 -8.45
CA VAL A 64 0.38 -13.52 -7.87
C VAL A 64 0.13 -13.54 -6.36
N ALA A 65 0.47 -12.46 -5.64
CA ALA A 65 0.25 -12.39 -4.20
C ALA A 65 -1.23 -12.52 -3.83
N HIS A 66 -2.12 -11.90 -4.60
CA HIS A 66 -3.57 -12.02 -4.44
C HIS A 66 -4.05 -13.45 -4.64
N GLN A 67 -3.62 -14.14 -5.72
CA GLN A 67 -4.01 -15.52 -6.00
C GLN A 67 -3.55 -16.51 -4.91
N THR A 68 -2.43 -16.23 -4.26
CA THR A 68 -1.89 -17.08 -3.18
C THR A 68 -2.31 -16.65 -1.77
N SER A 69 -3.02 -15.53 -1.65
CA SER A 69 -3.40 -14.96 -0.35
C SER A 69 -4.40 -15.86 0.38
N HIS A 70 -4.27 -15.93 1.69
CA HIS A 70 -5.24 -16.58 2.57
C HIS A 70 -6.24 -15.60 3.20
N LEU A 71 -6.16 -14.32 2.83
CA LEU A 71 -7.11 -13.32 3.31
C LEU A 71 -8.51 -13.62 2.74
N PRO A 72 -9.56 -13.43 3.54
CA PRO A 72 -10.92 -13.61 3.05
C PRO A 72 -11.27 -12.52 2.03
N GLU A 73 -12.02 -12.90 1.00
CA GLU A 73 -12.54 -11.97 -0.02
C GLU A 73 -13.46 -10.89 0.57
N VAL A 74 -14.11 -11.20 1.70
CA VAL A 74 -15.04 -10.29 2.38
C VAL A 74 -14.66 -10.19 3.86
N PRO A 75 -14.60 -8.97 4.44
CA PRO A 75 -14.34 -8.81 5.86
C PRO A 75 -15.46 -9.44 6.70
N SER A 76 -15.08 -10.22 7.71
CA SER A 76 -16.03 -10.91 8.60
C SER A 76 -16.41 -10.11 9.85
N GLY A 77 -15.59 -9.14 10.26
CA GLY A 77 -15.70 -8.46 11.57
C GLY A 77 -16.85 -7.45 11.74
N LYS A 78 -17.86 -7.46 10.87
CA LYS A 78 -18.93 -6.44 10.88
C LYS A 78 -19.81 -6.54 12.14
N ALA A 79 -20.08 -7.75 12.60
CA ALA A 79 -20.92 -7.97 13.78
C ALA A 79 -20.19 -7.49 15.06
N GLU A 80 -18.93 -7.87 15.22
CA GLU A 80 -18.09 -7.51 16.35
C GLU A 80 -17.83 -6.00 16.40
N LEU A 81 -17.64 -5.37 15.23
CA LEU A 81 -17.52 -3.92 15.12
C LEU A 81 -18.82 -3.23 15.57
N ASN A 82 -19.98 -3.72 15.13
CA ASN A 82 -21.27 -3.18 15.56
C ASN A 82 -21.43 -3.28 17.08
N ASP A 83 -21.11 -4.42 17.67
CA ASP A 83 -21.19 -4.63 19.12
C ASP A 83 -20.24 -3.69 19.88
N LEU A 84 -19.01 -3.52 19.38
CA LEU A 84 -18.07 -2.55 19.94
C LEU A 84 -18.63 -1.13 19.90
N LEU A 85 -19.20 -0.71 18.77
CA LEU A 85 -19.78 0.63 18.60
C LEU A 85 -20.96 0.87 19.53
N ILE A 86 -21.84 -0.13 19.72
CA ILE A 86 -22.95 -0.06 20.69
C ILE A 86 -22.40 0.15 22.11
N ARG A 87 -21.42 -0.66 22.54
CA ARG A 87 -20.83 -0.54 23.89
C ARG A 87 -20.21 0.84 24.12
N VAL A 88 -19.39 1.32 23.19
CA VAL A 88 -18.75 2.65 23.29
C VAL A 88 -19.83 3.73 23.37
N ARG A 89 -20.85 3.70 22.50
CA ARG A 89 -21.90 4.71 22.49
C ARG A 89 -22.76 4.72 23.76
N LEU A 90 -23.04 3.56 24.34
CA LEU A 90 -23.85 3.47 25.57
C LEU A 90 -23.04 3.71 26.86
N ASN A 91 -21.74 3.46 26.85
CA ASN A 91 -20.83 3.69 27.98
C ASN A 91 -20.26 5.13 28.02
N HIS A 92 -20.49 5.94 26.98
CA HIS A 92 -20.18 7.37 26.97
C HIS A 92 -21.31 8.24 27.58
N LYS A 93 -21.95 7.77 28.65
CA LYS A 93 -22.85 8.60 29.48
C LYS A 93 -22.18 8.96 30.80
#